data_AF-A0A3D3SAI1-F1
#
_entry.id   AF-A0A3D3SAI1-F1
#
_cell.length_a   1.000
_cell.length_b   1.000
_cell.length_c   1.000
_cell.angle_alpha   90.00
_cell.angle_beta   90.00
_cell.angle_gamma   90.00
#
_symmetry.space_group_name_H-M   'P 1'
#
loop_
_entity.id
_entity.type
_entity.pdbx_description
1 polymer ?
#
loop_
_entity_poly.entity_id
_entity_poly.type
_entity_poly.pdbx_seq_one_letter_code
_entity_poly.pdbx_strand_id
1 'polypeptide(L)' 'MVRRNIILSDSLDRSLGEAATLLGEKKSGIVTKALAQYLDRLDLLIAHERASEYEANPESSLSADELRRRLDL' A
#
# COMPACT_ATOMS: atom_id res chain seq x y z
N MET A 1 -19.65 -0.72 2.73
CA MET A 1 -18.62 -1.49 1.99
C MET A 1 -18.60 -1.00 0.55
N VAL A 2 -17.46 -0.50 0.05
CA VAL A 2 -17.36 0.00 -1.32
C VAL A 2 -17.17 -1.18 -2.27
N ARG A 3 -18.11 -1.39 -3.19
CA ARG A 3 -17.98 -2.40 -4.25
C ARG A 3 -17.15 -1.82 -5.39
N ARG A 4 -16.12 -2.54 -5.81
CA ARG A 4 -15.36 -2.21 -7.03
C ARG A 4 -15.41 -3.38 -8.00
N ASN A 5 -15.59 -3.07 -9.28
CA ASN A 5 -15.50 -4.02 -10.36
C ASN A 5 -14.11 -3.88 -10.99
N ILE A 6 -13.41 -5.00 -11.15
CA ILE A 6 -12.06 -5.06 -11.71
C ILE A 6 -12.13 -5.99 -12.92
N ILE A 7 -11.65 -5.52 -14.06
CA ILE A 7 -11.50 -6.34 -15.26
C ILE A 7 -10.08 -6.90 -15.26
N LEU A 8 -9.97 -8.23 -15.32
CA LEU A 8 -8.70 -8.94 -15.42
C LEU A 8 -8.53 -9.47 -16.84
N SER A 9 -7.29 -9.71 -17.25
CA SER A 9 -7.05 -10.50 -18.46
C SER A 9 -7.56 -11.93 -18.26
N ASP A 10 -7.95 -12.58 -19.36
CA ASP A 10 -8.45 -13.97 -19.32
C ASP A 10 -7.45 -14.95 -18.69
N SER A 11 -6.15 -14.75 -18.94
CA SER A 11 -5.09 -15.56 -18.35
C SER A 11 -5.05 -15.41 -16.83
N LEU A 12 -5.12 -14.18 -16.33
CA LEU A 12 -5.07 -13.88 -14.91
C LEU A 12 -6.35 -14.34 -14.20
N ASP A 13 -7.52 -14.17 -14.82
CA ASP A 13 -8.78 -14.65 -14.23
C ASP A 13 -8.82 -16.18 -14.10
N ARG A 14 -8.26 -16.90 -15.09
CA ARG A 14 -8.13 -18.37 -15.04
C ARG A 14 -7.21 -18.80 -13.91
N SER A 15 -6.00 -18.26 -13.83
CA SER A 15 -5.05 -18.58 -12.76
C SER A 15 -5.60 -18.22 -11.38
N LEU A 16 -6.31 -17.10 -11.26
CA LEU A 16 -6.99 -16.72 -10.02
C LEU A 16 -8.11 -17.71 -9.65
N GLY A 17 -8.83 -18.25 -10.64
CA GLY A 17 -9.84 -19.29 -10.44
C GLY A 17 -9.27 -20.62 -9.96
N GLU A 18 -8.13 -21.04 -10.52
CA GLU A 18 -7.40 -22.22 -10.07
C GLU A 18 -6.92 -22.05 -8.62
N ALA A 19 -6.30 -20.91 -8.30
CA ALA A 19 -5.87 -20.58 -6.94
C ALA A 19 -7.04 -20.53 -5.94
N ALA A 20 -8.16 -19.92 -6.33
CA ALA A 20 -9.40 -19.88 -5.55
C ALA A 20 -9.90 -21.29 -5.21
N THR A 21 -9.87 -22.19 -6.19
CA THR A 21 -10.29 -23.59 -6.01
C THR A 21 -9.35 -24.33 -5.06
N LEU A 22 -8.04 -24.21 -5.25
CA LEU A 22 -7.02 -24.87 -4.43
C LEU A 22 -7.06 -24.41 -2.96
N LEU A 23 -7.33 -23.13 -2.73
CA LEU A 23 -7.35 -22.54 -1.40
C LEU A 23 -8.74 -22.65 -0.72
N GLY A 24 -9.77 -23.09 -1.44
CA GLY A 24 -11.15 -23.09 -0.94
C GLY A 24 -11.68 -21.67 -0.64
N GLU A 25 -11.16 -20.66 -1.35
CA GLU A 25 -11.50 -19.25 -1.14
C GLU A 25 -12.21 -18.64 -2.34
N LYS A 26 -12.96 -17.55 -2.13
CA LYS A 26 -13.52 -16.77 -3.25
C LYS A 26 -12.41 -15.96 -3.91
N LYS A 27 -12.44 -15.84 -5.25
CA LYS A 27 -11.55 -14.96 -6.04
C LYS A 27 -11.45 -13.55 -5.44
N SER A 28 -12.58 -12.97 -5.03
CA SER A 28 -12.61 -11.64 -4.41
C SER A 28 -11.85 -11.57 -3.09
N GLY A 29 -11.88 -12.63 -2.27
CA GLY A 29 -11.13 -12.70 -1.02
C GLY A 29 -9.62 -12.70 -1.26
N ILE A 30 -9.17 -13.47 -2.25
CA ILE A 30 -7.76 -13.49 -2.67
C ILE A 30 -7.33 -12.11 -3.16
N VAL A 31 -8.12 -11.48 -4.03
CA VAL A 31 -7.84 -10.12 -4.53
C VAL A 31 -7.76 -9.11 -3.40
N THR A 32 -8.68 -9.16 -2.43
CA THR A 32 -8.64 -8.27 -1.26
C THR A 32 -7.36 -8.43 -0.45
N LYS A 33 -6.94 -9.68 -0.17
CA LYS A 33 -5.71 -9.96 0.56
C LYS A 33 -4.47 -9.49 -0.21
N ALA A 34 -4.41 -9.77 -1.52
CA ALA A 34 -3.30 -9.35 -2.37
C ALA A 34 -3.18 -7.83 -2.45
N LEU A 35 -4.31 -7.11 -2.59
CA LEU A 35 -4.32 -5.65 -2.60
C LEU A 35 -3.88 -5.08 -1.25
N ALA A 36 -4.31 -5.65 -0.13
CA ALA A 36 -3.86 -5.23 1.20
C ALA A 36 -2.33 -5.35 1.32
N GLN A 37 -1.77 -6.52 1.00
CA GLN A 37 -0.32 -6.73 1.03
C GLN A 37 0.44 -5.80 0.09
N TYR A 38 -0.11 -5.52 -1.09
CA TYR A 38 0.50 -4.59 -2.03
C TYR A 38 0.53 -3.15 -1.49
N LEU A 39 -0.58 -2.69 -0.89
CA LEU A 39 -0.67 -1.37 -0.30
C LEU A 39 0.24 -1.24 0.92
N ASP A 40 0.27 -2.24 1.81
CA ASP A 40 1.19 -2.27 2.97
C ASP A 40 2.65 -2.17 2.51
N ARG A 41 3.00 -2.87 1.42
CA ARG A 41 4.34 -2.78 0.83
C ARG A 41 4.63 -1.39 0.27
N LEU A 42 3.66 -0.77 -0.41
CA LEU A 42 3.83 0.60 -0.92
C LEU A 42 4.05 1.59 0.22
N ASP A 43 3.31 1.47 1.31
CA ASP A 43 3.47 2.32 2.49
C ASP A 43 4.88 2.19 3.08
N LEU A 44 5.40 0.97 3.17
CA LEU A 44 6.78 0.73 3.63
C LEU A 44 7.83 1.33 2.68
N LEU A 45 7.65 1.22 1.37
CA LEU A 45 8.57 1.80 0.40
C LEU A 45 8.62 3.32 0.51
N ILE A 46 7.46 3.96 0.61
CA ILE A 46 7.35 5.41 0.77
C ILE A 46 7.97 5.86 2.10
N ALA A 47 7.71 5.12 3.18
CA ALA A 47 8.29 5.42 4.48
C ALA A 47 9.82 5.32 4.46
N HIS A 48 10.35 4.29 3.80
CA HIS A 48 11.80 4.10 3.64
C HIS A 48 12.43 5.22 2.80
N GLU A 49 11.82 5.58 1.67
CA GLU A 49 12.29 6.68 0.82
C GLU A 49 12.37 8.00 1.61
N ARG A 50 11.29 8.35 2.31
CA ARG A 50 11.24 9.55 3.16
C ARG A 50 12.27 9.54 4.28
N ALA A 51 12.48 8.38 4.92
CA ALA A 51 13.50 8.23 5.95
C ALA A 51 14.90 8.45 5.38
N SER A 52 15.21 7.86 4.22
CA SER A 52 16.49 8.06 3.53
C SER A 52 16.71 9.52 3.11
N GLU A 53 15.68 10.20 2.62
CA GLU A 53 15.75 11.64 2.28
C GLU A 53 16.08 12.51 3.50
N TYR A 54 15.46 12.20 4.64
CA TYR A 54 15.70 12.88 5.91
C TYR A 54 17.12 12.63 6.43
N GLU A 55 17.57 11.37 6.43
CA GLU A 55 18.92 10.99 6.87
C GLU A 55 20.02 11.60 6.00
N ALA A 56 19.77 11.78 4.70
CA ALA A 56 20.70 12.44 3.79
C ALA A 56 20.80 13.95 4.02
N ASN A 57 19.79 14.59 4.61
CA ASN A 57 19.73 16.04 4.83
C ASN A 57 19.25 16.40 6.25
N PRO A 58 19.97 16.01 7.32
CA PRO A 58 19.52 16.22 8.70
C PRO A 58 19.37 17.70 9.08
N GLU A 59 20.12 18.59 8.41
CA GLU A 59 20.03 20.06 8.56
C GLU A 59 18.70 20.65 8.06
N SER A 60 17.87 19.86 7.35
CA SER A 60 16.52 20.27 6.92
C SER A 60 15.44 20.02 7.97
N SER A 61 15.81 19.48 9.14
CA SER A 61 14.90 19.25 10.25
C SER A 61 14.44 20.58 10.88
N LEU A 62 13.13 20.69 11.12
CA LEU A 62 12.55 21.85 11.79
C LEU A 62 12.69 21.71 13.31
N SER A 63 12.96 22.81 14.00
CA SER A 63 12.80 22.84 15.46
C SER A 63 11.33 22.63 15.86
N ALA A 64 11.08 22.20 17.10
CA ALA A 64 9.72 22.00 17.61
C ALA A 64 8.86 23.27 17.50
N ASP A 65 9.44 24.44 17.77
CA ASP A 65 8.73 25.73 17.66
C ASP A 65 8.40 26.10 16.20
N GLU A 66 9.29 25.80 15.26
CA GLU A 66 9.04 26.00 13.82
C GLU A 66 7.98 25.05 13.28
N LEU A 67 8.02 23.78 13.69
CA LEU A 67 7.03 22.79 13.34
C LEU A 67 5.64 23.22 13.83
N ARG A 68 5.57 23.66 15.09
CA ARG A 68 4.34 24.11 15.74
C ARG A 68 3.71 25.31 15.02
N ARG A 69 4.52 26.31 14.67
CA ARG A 69 4.08 27.47 13.86
C ARG A 69 3.58 27.06 12.46
N ARG A 70 4.18 26.04 11.83
CA ARG A 70 3.78 25.60 10.47
C ARG A 70 2.53 24.71 10.45
N LEU A 71 2.30 23.95 11.51
CA LEU A 71 1.13 23.07 11.62
C LEU A 71 -0.11 23.78 12.19
N ASP A 72 0.01 25.05 12.58
CA ASP A 72 -1.05 25.83 13.24
C ASP A 72 -1.54 25.15 14.53
N LEU A 73 -0.60 24.64 15.33
CA LEU A 73 -0.80 23.91 16.60
C LEU A 73 -0.22 24.64 17.82
#